data_AF-A0A7X6I8D9-F1
#
_entry.id   AF-A0A7X6I8D9-F1
#
_cell.length_a   1.000
_cell.length_b   1.000
_cell.length_c   1.000
_cell.angle_alpha   90.00
_cell.angle_beta   90.00
_cell.angle_gamma   90.00
#
_symmetry.space_group_name_H-M   'P 1'
#
loop_
_entity.id
_entity.type
_entity.pdbx_description
1 polymer ?
#
loop_
_entity_poly.entity_id
_entity_poly.type
_entity_poly.pdbx_seq_one_letter_code
_entity_poly.pdbx_strand_id
1 'polypeptide(L)'
;MADAPRFRIREIELYERPVVLRLPFRFGVVTLRECPQAFARARIELADGASAWGAAAEMMAPKWFDKNLQLSNEDNFDQLRDVLRMAREAYLSDAAPATAFGHFARHHGGHLAAAQARGFNPLLASYGPALIDRAVLDALCRSRGASFAQALRGNLPGMGAAHPEFAPFDFDAFLARLQPSGSIEARHTVGMIDAITAADAHERVNDGLPETLEEVIAAWGHRYFKLKVGGQIDADLARLEAIAAVLDRLPHPYFASLDGNEQYSDAAGVAELVAGLRARPALARLWQSILFIEQPIARKLALQADLRGAQLGKPVIIDESDGELGTFVQARERGYAGVSSKTCKGFYKSVLNAARCARWNAEAGEPRYFMSAEDLTTQAGLSVQQDLALVNLLGIAHVERNGHYYVNGMAAQPQAEQDAFLAAHPDLYERSHGAVRLRIAGGRIALGSLQCTGFASGAMPDFAAMTRLA
;
A
#
# COMPACT_ATOMS: atom_id res chain seq x y z
N MET A 1 -16.49 -19.54 -20.58
CA MET A 1 -15.47 -18.55 -20.20
C MET A 1 -14.34 -18.67 -21.20
N ALA A 2 -13.82 -17.56 -21.73
CA ALA A 2 -12.65 -17.64 -22.61
C ALA A 2 -11.42 -17.99 -21.75
N ASP A 3 -10.55 -18.87 -22.24
CA ASP A 3 -9.32 -19.23 -21.54
C ASP A 3 -8.45 -17.98 -21.31
N ALA A 4 -7.89 -17.87 -20.10
CA ALA A 4 -6.99 -16.77 -19.75
C ALA A 4 -5.79 -16.73 -20.72
N PRO A 5 -5.42 -15.54 -21.27
CA PRO A 5 -4.34 -15.43 -22.24
C PRO A 5 -3.01 -15.96 -21.73
N ARG A 6 -2.34 -16.74 -22.56
CA ARG A 6 -0.97 -17.20 -22.31
C ARG A 6 0.01 -16.39 -23.15
N PHE A 7 1.11 -15.99 -22.54
CA PHE A 7 2.13 -15.17 -23.17
C PHE A 7 3.51 -15.43 -22.59
N ARG A 8 4.53 -15.01 -23.33
CA ARG A 8 5.93 -15.02 -22.87
C ARG A 8 6.28 -13.64 -22.32
N ILE A 9 7.07 -13.59 -21.26
CA ILE A 9 7.73 -12.37 -20.83
C ILE A 9 9.06 -12.30 -21.60
N ARG A 10 9.24 -11.25 -22.40
CA ARG A 10 10.40 -11.09 -23.29
C ARG A 10 11.47 -10.22 -22.67
N GLU A 11 11.06 -9.15 -22.01
CA GLU A 11 11.95 -8.16 -21.44
C GLU A 11 11.38 -7.67 -20.12
N ILE A 12 12.27 -7.43 -19.15
CA ILE A 12 11.97 -6.69 -17.94
C ILE A 12 13.09 -5.66 -17.75
N GLU A 13 12.71 -4.40 -17.72
CA GLU A 13 13.62 -3.28 -17.46
C GLU A 13 13.31 -2.68 -16.09
N LEU A 14 14.37 -2.38 -15.34
CA LEU A 14 14.28 -1.83 -14.00
C LEU A 14 14.92 -0.44 -13.97
N TYR A 15 14.26 0.51 -13.31
CA TYR A 15 14.72 1.89 -13.18
C TYR A 15 14.49 2.40 -11.77
N GLU A 16 15.18 3.47 -11.41
CA GLU A 16 14.92 4.24 -10.20
C GLU A 16 15.09 5.74 -10.42
N ARG A 17 14.47 6.53 -9.55
CA ARG A 17 14.76 7.96 -9.40
C ARG A 17 14.66 8.36 -7.92
N PRO A 18 15.40 9.39 -7.47
CA PRO A 18 15.31 9.87 -6.10
C PRO A 18 13.96 10.56 -5.84
N VAL A 19 13.44 10.42 -4.62
CA VAL A 19 12.32 11.20 -4.09
C VAL A 19 12.80 11.91 -2.84
N VAL A 20 12.72 13.24 -2.85
CA VAL A 20 13.02 14.09 -1.70
C VAL A 20 11.70 14.53 -1.07
N LEU A 21 11.57 14.33 0.23
CA LEU A 21 10.39 14.74 0.99
C LEU A 21 10.49 16.22 1.35
N ARG A 22 9.36 16.94 1.24
CA ARG A 22 9.21 18.32 1.73
C ARG A 22 9.19 18.37 3.26
N LEU A 23 8.60 17.35 3.89
CA LEU A 23 8.52 17.21 5.35
C LEU A 23 9.15 15.88 5.76
N PRO A 24 9.97 15.84 6.82
CA PRO A 24 10.48 14.58 7.34
C PRO A 24 9.33 13.69 7.82
N PHE A 25 9.33 12.43 7.40
CA PHE A 25 8.31 11.47 7.84
C PHE A 25 8.90 10.46 8.83
N ARG A 26 8.46 10.49 10.09
CA ARG A 26 8.88 9.52 11.10
C ARG A 26 7.85 8.40 11.26
N PHE A 27 8.28 7.17 10.95
CA PHE A 27 7.52 5.94 11.17
C PHE A 27 8.41 4.89 11.86
N GLY A 28 7.87 4.22 12.87
CA GLY A 28 8.66 3.36 13.77
C GLY A 28 9.93 4.07 14.26
N VAL A 29 11.09 3.52 13.90
CA VAL A 29 12.40 3.96 14.41
C VAL A 29 13.16 4.92 13.47
N VAL A 30 12.65 5.19 12.27
CA VAL A 30 13.34 5.98 11.24
C VAL A 30 12.62 7.28 10.94
N THR A 31 13.39 8.34 10.66
CA THR A 31 12.88 9.57 10.07
C THR A 31 13.36 9.65 8.62
N LEU A 32 12.43 9.53 7.67
CA LEU A 32 12.71 9.56 6.24
C LEU A 32 12.72 11.00 5.72
N ARG A 33 13.73 11.35 4.94
CA ARG A 33 13.84 12.64 4.22
C ARG A 33 13.98 12.47 2.71
N GLU A 34 14.52 11.35 2.30
CA GLU A 34 14.62 10.95 0.90
C GLU A 34 14.60 9.43 0.79
N CYS A 35 14.16 8.94 -0.36
CA CYS A 35 14.09 7.52 -0.67
C CYS A 35 13.98 7.35 -2.20
N PRO A 36 14.60 6.34 -2.82
CA PRO A 36 14.38 6.12 -4.24
C PRO A 36 13.02 5.49 -4.51
N GLN A 37 12.42 5.84 -5.65
CA GLN A 37 11.27 5.17 -6.22
C GLN A 37 11.76 4.23 -7.32
N ALA A 38 11.40 2.95 -7.23
CA ALA A 38 11.69 1.94 -8.24
C ALA A 38 10.57 1.86 -9.28
N PHE A 39 10.95 1.52 -10.51
CA PHE A 39 10.06 1.30 -11.63
C PHE A 39 10.43 0.00 -12.34
N ALA A 40 9.41 -0.72 -12.80
CA ALA A 40 9.58 -1.86 -13.68
C ALA A 40 8.80 -1.63 -14.98
N ARG A 41 9.39 -2.02 -16.11
CA ARG A 41 8.70 -2.19 -17.38
C ARG A 41 8.80 -3.65 -17.79
N ALA A 42 7.70 -4.23 -18.25
CA ALA A 42 7.69 -5.61 -18.75
C ALA A 42 7.11 -5.64 -20.16
N ARG A 43 7.78 -6.34 -21.08
CA ARG A 43 7.27 -6.61 -22.43
C ARG A 43 6.77 -8.04 -22.50
N ILE A 44 5.52 -8.20 -22.88
CA ILE A 44 4.91 -9.51 -23.14
C ILE A 44 4.77 -9.76 -24.65
N GLU A 45 4.70 -11.03 -25.02
CA GLU A 45 4.40 -11.48 -26.39
C GLU A 45 3.34 -12.58 -26.34
N LEU A 46 2.21 -12.33 -27.01
CA LEU A 46 1.09 -13.24 -27.17
C LEU A 46 1.41 -14.31 -28.24
N ALA A 47 0.61 -15.38 -28.29
CA ALA A 47 0.82 -16.49 -29.22
C ALA A 47 0.70 -16.11 -30.71
N ASP A 48 -0.04 -15.04 -31.02
CA ASP A 48 -0.21 -14.47 -32.37
C ASP A 48 0.95 -13.53 -32.78
N GLY A 49 1.95 -13.36 -31.91
CA GLY A 49 3.09 -12.47 -32.13
C GLY A 49 2.85 -11.03 -31.70
N ALA A 50 1.64 -10.66 -31.27
CA ALA A 50 1.38 -9.33 -30.73
C ALA A 50 2.18 -9.10 -29.44
N SER A 51 2.71 -7.88 -29.27
CA SER A 51 3.53 -7.51 -28.11
C SER A 51 3.02 -6.22 -27.47
N ALA A 52 3.12 -6.14 -26.15
CA ALA A 52 2.73 -4.96 -25.38
C ALA A 52 3.72 -4.73 -24.24
N TRP A 53 3.96 -3.45 -23.95
CA TRP A 53 4.67 -3.01 -22.75
C TRP A 53 3.67 -2.63 -21.67
N GLY A 54 4.03 -2.96 -20.43
CA GLY A 54 3.38 -2.41 -19.24
C GLY A 54 4.42 -1.93 -18.24
N ALA A 55 3.98 -1.13 -17.28
CA ALA A 55 4.85 -0.53 -16.28
C ALA A 55 4.21 -0.49 -14.89
N ALA A 56 5.06 -0.36 -13.87
CA ALA A 56 4.65 -0.17 -12.49
C ALA A 56 5.72 0.61 -11.72
N ALA A 57 5.33 1.20 -10.58
CA ALA A 57 6.24 1.92 -9.70
C ALA A 57 5.95 1.66 -8.21
N GLU A 58 7.00 1.75 -7.38
CA GLU A 58 6.90 1.57 -5.93
C GLU A 58 8.03 2.29 -5.19
N MET A 59 7.76 2.74 -3.96
CA MET A 59 8.78 3.34 -3.08
C MET A 59 9.68 2.27 -2.43
N MET A 60 10.98 2.55 -2.34
CA MET A 60 11.94 1.69 -1.65
C MET A 60 12.12 2.07 -0.17
N ALA A 61 11.05 2.07 0.62
CA ALA A 61 11.11 2.58 2.00
C ALA A 61 12.08 1.79 2.90
N PRO A 62 13.06 2.46 3.55
CA PRO A 62 14.03 1.79 4.41
C PRO A 62 13.39 1.46 5.76
N LYS A 63 13.96 0.49 6.49
CA LYS A 63 13.51 0.09 7.85
C LYS A 63 12.04 -0.34 7.96
N TRP A 64 11.34 -0.55 6.85
CA TRP A 64 10.00 -1.12 6.80
C TRP A 64 10.04 -2.60 6.39
N PHE A 65 10.73 -2.92 5.29
CA PHE A 65 10.91 -4.30 4.82
C PHE A 65 11.86 -5.11 5.72
N ASP A 66 12.95 -4.50 6.19
CA ASP A 66 13.91 -5.09 7.12
C ASP A 66 14.21 -4.10 8.25
N LYS A 67 13.83 -4.48 9.49
CA LYS A 67 14.00 -3.66 10.70
C LYS A 67 15.35 -3.89 11.39
N ASN A 68 16.31 -4.56 10.77
CA ASN A 68 17.65 -4.68 11.34
C ASN A 68 18.30 -3.29 11.51
N LEU A 69 18.53 -2.91 12.77
CA LEU A 69 19.11 -1.63 13.16
C LEU A 69 20.61 -1.53 12.84
N GLN A 70 21.27 -2.67 12.55
CA GLN A 70 22.68 -2.70 12.15
C GLN A 70 22.88 -2.31 10.68
N LEU A 71 21.83 -2.36 9.87
CA LEU A 71 21.87 -1.92 8.48
C LEU A 71 21.70 -0.40 8.42
N SER A 72 22.34 0.25 7.46
CA SER A 72 22.03 1.65 7.10
C SER A 72 20.73 1.74 6.28
N ASN A 73 20.33 2.95 5.89
CA ASN A 73 19.26 3.12 4.91
C ASN A 73 19.71 2.67 3.52
N GLU A 74 20.95 2.94 3.14
CA GLU A 74 21.50 2.52 1.83
C GLU A 74 21.53 1.00 1.71
N ASP A 75 21.94 0.29 2.77
CA ASP A 75 21.89 -1.18 2.80
C ASP A 75 20.47 -1.72 2.56
N ASN A 76 19.44 -1.04 3.10
CA ASN A 76 18.06 -1.42 2.83
C ASN A 76 17.62 -1.11 1.39
N PHE A 77 18.09 -0.01 0.80
CA PHE A 77 17.84 0.29 -0.61
C PHE A 77 18.50 -0.76 -1.51
N ASP A 78 19.73 -1.17 -1.20
CA ASP A 78 20.44 -2.22 -1.93
C ASP A 78 19.77 -3.59 -1.78
N GLN A 79 19.26 -3.94 -0.59
CA GLN A 79 18.41 -5.11 -0.42
C GLN A 79 17.20 -5.10 -1.35
N LEU A 80 16.54 -3.94 -1.52
CA LEU A 80 15.37 -3.78 -2.39
C LEU A 80 15.72 -3.85 -3.89
N ARG A 81 16.86 -3.27 -4.28
CA ARG A 81 17.42 -3.41 -5.63
C ARG A 81 17.77 -4.88 -5.93
N ASP A 82 18.34 -5.59 -4.96
CA ASP A 82 18.71 -7.00 -5.12
C ASP A 82 17.51 -7.90 -5.31
N VAL A 83 16.46 -7.79 -4.47
CA VAL A 83 15.25 -8.61 -4.67
C VAL A 83 14.52 -8.28 -5.97
N LEU A 84 14.63 -7.04 -6.48
CA LEU A 84 14.14 -6.67 -7.80
C LEU A 84 14.92 -7.39 -8.92
N ARG A 85 16.26 -7.38 -8.87
CA ARG A 85 17.10 -8.09 -9.84
C ARG A 85 16.85 -9.60 -9.81
N MET A 86 16.74 -10.17 -8.61
CA MET A 86 16.43 -11.60 -8.43
C MET A 86 15.08 -11.96 -9.07
N ALA A 87 14.05 -11.14 -8.86
CA ALA A 87 12.74 -11.36 -9.45
C ALA A 87 12.78 -11.22 -10.99
N ARG A 88 13.52 -10.23 -11.52
CA ARG A 88 13.76 -10.07 -12.96
C ARG A 88 14.39 -11.33 -13.55
N GLU A 89 15.47 -11.82 -12.94
CA GLU A 89 16.17 -13.02 -13.39
C GLU A 89 15.27 -14.26 -13.36
N ALA A 90 14.51 -14.44 -12.27
CA ALA A 90 13.56 -15.54 -12.14
C ALA A 90 12.52 -15.53 -13.27
N TYR A 91 11.88 -14.39 -13.53
CA TYR A 91 10.82 -14.28 -14.55
C TYR A 91 11.35 -14.42 -15.98
N LEU A 92 12.63 -14.14 -16.23
CA LEU A 92 13.27 -14.30 -17.55
C LEU A 92 13.95 -15.66 -17.73
N SER A 93 14.11 -16.44 -16.67
CA SER A 93 14.77 -17.76 -16.71
C SER A 93 13.97 -18.84 -17.43
N ASP A 94 12.65 -18.68 -17.55
CA ASP A 94 11.76 -19.59 -18.26
C ASP A 94 10.93 -18.83 -19.32
N ALA A 95 11.24 -19.07 -20.59
CA ALA A 95 10.53 -18.45 -21.71
C ALA A 95 9.19 -19.15 -22.07
N ALA A 96 8.77 -20.18 -21.31
CA ALA A 96 7.54 -20.90 -21.58
C ALA A 96 6.30 -20.02 -21.33
N PRO A 97 5.34 -19.98 -22.29
CA PRO A 97 4.16 -19.14 -22.15
C PRO A 97 3.27 -19.62 -21.00
N ALA A 98 2.84 -18.66 -20.18
CA ALA A 98 1.90 -18.84 -19.08
C ALA A 98 0.92 -17.67 -19.03
N THR A 99 -0.14 -17.82 -18.24
CA THR A 99 -1.00 -16.69 -17.88
C THR A 99 -0.24 -15.72 -16.99
N ALA A 100 -0.75 -14.50 -16.79
CA ALA A 100 -0.10 -13.53 -15.90
C ALA A 100 0.05 -14.09 -14.46
N PHE A 101 -0.98 -14.74 -13.93
CA PHE A 101 -0.90 -15.43 -12.65
C PHE A 101 -0.02 -16.68 -12.70
N GLY A 102 0.01 -17.38 -13.84
CA GLY A 102 0.87 -18.55 -14.04
C GLY A 102 2.36 -18.23 -13.94
N HIS A 103 2.79 -17.07 -14.43
CA HIS A 103 4.17 -16.58 -14.25
C HIS A 103 4.48 -16.35 -12.76
N PHE A 104 3.61 -15.64 -12.05
CA PHE A 104 3.72 -15.49 -10.59
C PHE A 104 3.83 -16.84 -9.88
N ALA A 105 2.86 -17.74 -10.13
CA ALA A 105 2.76 -19.03 -9.45
C ALA A 105 3.99 -19.91 -9.69
N ARG A 106 4.54 -19.91 -10.91
CA ARG A 106 5.73 -20.67 -11.30
C ARG A 106 6.97 -20.23 -10.50
N HIS A 107 7.16 -18.92 -10.32
CA HIS A 107 8.38 -18.38 -9.75
C HIS A 107 8.29 -18.11 -8.25
N HIS A 108 7.08 -18.02 -7.67
CA HIS A 108 6.87 -17.63 -6.28
C HIS A 108 7.69 -18.46 -5.26
N GLY A 109 7.58 -19.79 -5.29
CA GLY A 109 8.28 -20.66 -4.34
C GLY A 109 9.81 -20.61 -4.50
N GLY A 110 10.30 -20.66 -5.73
CA GLY A 110 11.73 -20.61 -6.04
C GLY A 110 12.37 -19.27 -5.66
N HIS A 111 11.68 -18.16 -5.92
CA HIS A 111 12.14 -16.81 -5.55
C HIS A 111 12.22 -16.64 -4.04
N LEU A 112 11.22 -17.09 -3.29
CA LEU A 112 11.25 -17.04 -1.81
C LEU A 112 12.41 -17.85 -1.25
N ALA A 113 12.64 -19.07 -1.75
CA ALA A 113 13.76 -19.91 -1.32
C ALA A 113 15.13 -19.26 -1.64
N ALA A 114 15.27 -18.65 -2.82
CA ALA A 114 16.49 -17.96 -3.21
C ALA A 114 16.75 -16.71 -2.35
N ALA A 115 15.70 -15.95 -2.01
CA ALA A 115 15.80 -14.79 -1.12
C ALA A 115 16.18 -15.22 0.31
N GLN A 116 15.55 -16.29 0.82
CA GLN A 116 15.87 -16.85 2.13
C GLN A 116 17.34 -17.33 2.20
N ALA A 117 17.86 -17.93 1.13
CA ALA A 117 19.27 -18.34 1.06
C ALA A 117 20.26 -17.15 1.16
N ARG A 118 19.81 -15.93 0.83
CA ARG A 118 20.57 -14.67 1.05
C ARG A 118 20.29 -14.01 2.42
N GLY A 119 19.48 -14.64 3.27
CA GLY A 119 19.07 -14.09 4.56
C GLY A 119 17.96 -13.03 4.48
N PHE A 120 17.32 -12.85 3.33
CA PHE A 120 16.22 -11.91 3.18
C PHE A 120 14.92 -12.48 3.75
N ASN A 121 14.20 -11.65 4.51
CA ASN A 121 12.92 -12.04 5.09
C ASN A 121 11.80 -12.05 4.02
N PRO A 122 10.68 -12.76 4.24
CA PRO A 122 9.62 -12.90 3.23
C PRO A 122 8.99 -11.57 2.77
N LEU A 123 8.85 -10.59 3.67
CA LEU A 123 8.29 -9.28 3.30
C LEU A 123 9.21 -8.56 2.32
N LEU A 124 10.52 -8.51 2.61
CA LEU A 124 11.53 -7.98 1.69
C LEU A 124 11.53 -8.75 0.35
N ALA A 125 11.52 -10.09 0.41
CA ALA A 125 11.53 -10.94 -0.77
C ALA A 125 10.33 -10.68 -1.71
N SER A 126 9.16 -10.34 -1.15
CA SER A 126 7.94 -10.08 -1.92
C SER A 126 7.99 -8.83 -2.82
N TYR A 127 8.88 -7.87 -2.51
CA TYR A 127 8.93 -6.56 -3.17
C TYR A 127 9.17 -6.67 -4.69
N GLY A 128 10.14 -7.50 -5.09
CA GLY A 128 10.50 -7.68 -6.50
C GLY A 128 9.35 -8.21 -7.37
N PRO A 129 8.78 -9.39 -7.05
CA PRO A 129 7.62 -9.93 -7.75
C PRO A 129 6.42 -8.96 -7.71
N ALA A 130 6.14 -8.33 -6.56
CA ALA A 130 5.03 -7.40 -6.41
C ALA A 130 5.08 -6.21 -7.39
N LEU A 131 6.28 -5.72 -7.73
CA LEU A 131 6.46 -4.68 -8.73
C LEU A 131 6.34 -5.23 -10.16
N ILE A 132 7.02 -6.33 -10.46
CA ILE A 132 7.04 -6.94 -11.80
C ILE A 132 5.66 -7.44 -12.22
N ASP A 133 4.92 -8.10 -11.32
CA ASP A 133 3.58 -8.63 -11.59
C ASP A 133 2.60 -7.53 -12.01
N ARG A 134 2.72 -6.32 -11.42
CA ARG A 134 1.92 -5.17 -11.82
C ARG A 134 2.27 -4.70 -13.23
N ALA A 135 3.56 -4.65 -13.58
CA ALA A 135 4.00 -4.28 -14.92
C ALA A 135 3.56 -5.31 -15.97
N VAL A 136 3.63 -6.61 -15.64
CA VAL A 136 3.13 -7.71 -16.49
C VAL A 136 1.63 -7.61 -16.69
N LEU A 137 0.86 -7.36 -15.62
CA LEU A 137 -0.57 -7.20 -15.71
C LEU A 137 -0.96 -5.94 -16.51
N ASP A 138 -0.27 -4.83 -16.32
CA ASP A 138 -0.47 -3.61 -17.12
C ASP A 138 -0.28 -3.90 -18.62
N ALA A 139 0.77 -4.65 -18.98
CA ALA A 139 1.03 -5.06 -20.36
C ALA A 139 -0.10 -5.92 -20.94
N LEU A 140 -0.60 -6.87 -20.15
CA LEU A 140 -1.72 -7.72 -20.52
C LEU A 140 -3.00 -6.89 -20.73
N CYS A 141 -3.33 -6.00 -19.78
CA CYS A 141 -4.50 -5.11 -19.87
C CYS A 141 -4.43 -4.24 -21.13
N ARG A 142 -3.26 -3.66 -21.43
CA ARG A 142 -3.02 -2.87 -22.65
C ARG A 142 -3.18 -3.69 -23.92
N SER A 143 -2.62 -4.91 -23.97
CA SER A 143 -2.75 -5.80 -25.13
C SER A 143 -4.20 -6.17 -25.44
N ARG A 144 -5.07 -6.15 -24.44
CA ARG A 144 -6.49 -6.50 -24.54
C ARG A 144 -7.43 -5.30 -24.60
N GLY A 145 -6.90 -4.08 -24.54
CA GLY A 145 -7.73 -2.86 -24.48
C GLY A 145 -8.66 -2.85 -23.25
N ALA A 146 -8.26 -3.50 -22.15
CA ALA A 146 -9.05 -3.62 -20.94
C ALA A 146 -8.49 -2.73 -19.83
N SER A 147 -9.37 -2.20 -18.99
CA SER A 147 -8.98 -1.64 -17.70
C SER A 147 -8.63 -2.73 -16.69
N PHE A 148 -7.89 -2.37 -15.65
CA PHE A 148 -7.60 -3.24 -14.51
C PHE A 148 -8.86 -3.91 -13.94
N ALA A 149 -9.92 -3.14 -13.70
CA ALA A 149 -11.15 -3.66 -13.11
C ALA A 149 -11.82 -4.68 -14.04
N GLN A 150 -11.87 -4.42 -15.35
CA GLN A 150 -12.39 -5.37 -16.33
C GLN A 150 -11.54 -6.64 -16.39
N ALA A 151 -10.21 -6.49 -16.41
CA ALA A 151 -9.28 -7.61 -16.46
C ALA A 151 -9.44 -8.52 -15.23
N LEU A 152 -9.52 -7.95 -14.03
CA LEU A 152 -9.68 -8.74 -12.81
C LEU A 152 -11.07 -9.35 -12.70
N ARG A 153 -12.14 -8.61 -12.95
CA ARG A 153 -13.52 -9.14 -12.89
C ARG A 153 -13.77 -10.26 -13.89
N GLY A 154 -13.07 -10.27 -15.02
CA GLY A 154 -13.08 -11.35 -16.00
C GLY A 154 -12.01 -12.43 -15.79
N ASN A 155 -11.29 -12.38 -14.66
CA ASN A 155 -10.14 -13.25 -14.33
C ASN A 155 -9.14 -13.41 -15.48
N LEU A 156 -8.88 -12.33 -16.23
CA LEU A 156 -7.90 -12.30 -17.32
C LEU A 156 -6.49 -12.76 -16.89
N PRO A 157 -6.02 -12.51 -15.65
CA PRO A 157 -4.74 -13.06 -15.18
C PRO A 157 -4.72 -14.59 -15.07
N GLY A 158 -5.89 -15.25 -14.98
CA GLY A 158 -6.01 -16.69 -14.79
C GLY A 158 -5.68 -17.12 -13.36
N MET A 159 -6.18 -16.40 -12.35
CA MET A 159 -6.01 -16.74 -10.93
C MET A 159 -6.75 -18.04 -10.60
N GLY A 160 -6.10 -18.94 -9.86
CA GLY A 160 -6.68 -20.22 -9.48
C GLY A 160 -5.65 -21.27 -9.07
N ALA A 161 -5.87 -22.51 -9.48
CA ALA A 161 -5.15 -23.68 -8.96
C ALA A 161 -3.66 -23.79 -9.34
N ALA A 162 -3.10 -22.89 -10.15
CA ALA A 162 -1.67 -22.89 -10.47
C ALA A 162 -0.78 -22.66 -9.24
N HIS A 163 -1.33 -22.11 -8.14
CA HIS A 163 -0.65 -21.98 -6.86
C HIS A 163 -1.50 -22.62 -5.73
N PRO A 164 -0.92 -23.43 -4.81
CA PRO A 164 -1.68 -24.14 -3.79
C PRO A 164 -2.56 -23.25 -2.89
N GLU A 165 -2.05 -22.09 -2.46
CA GLU A 165 -2.83 -21.13 -1.63
C GLU A 165 -4.10 -20.59 -2.32
N PHE A 166 -4.14 -20.60 -3.65
CA PHE A 166 -5.23 -20.08 -4.47
C PHE A 166 -6.21 -21.18 -4.89
N ALA A 167 -5.77 -22.44 -4.93
CA ALA A 167 -6.59 -23.58 -5.36
C ALA A 167 -7.93 -23.76 -4.62
N PRO A 168 -8.07 -23.44 -3.31
CA PRO A 168 -9.33 -23.60 -2.59
C PRO A 168 -10.44 -22.57 -2.92
N PHE A 169 -10.20 -21.62 -3.83
CA PHE A 169 -11.13 -20.52 -4.10
C PHE A 169 -11.62 -20.54 -5.55
N ASP A 170 -12.91 -20.26 -5.73
CA ASP A 170 -13.50 -19.93 -7.02
C ASP A 170 -13.27 -18.44 -7.32
N PHE A 171 -12.14 -18.15 -7.97
CA PHE A 171 -11.77 -16.78 -8.32
C PHE A 171 -12.64 -16.19 -9.43
N ASP A 172 -13.18 -16.99 -10.34
CA ASP A 172 -14.09 -16.48 -11.38
C ASP A 172 -15.35 -15.91 -10.73
N ALA A 173 -15.99 -16.67 -9.83
CA ALA A 173 -17.17 -16.20 -9.11
C ALA A 173 -16.85 -15.06 -8.14
N PHE A 174 -15.72 -15.14 -7.43
CA PHE A 174 -15.32 -14.08 -6.49
C PHE A 174 -15.07 -12.75 -7.21
N LEU A 175 -14.23 -12.76 -8.24
CA LEU A 175 -13.82 -11.55 -8.95
C LEU A 175 -14.98 -10.91 -9.72
N ALA A 176 -15.86 -11.70 -10.35
CA ALA A 176 -16.99 -11.19 -11.11
C ALA A 176 -17.95 -10.33 -10.25
N ARG A 177 -18.01 -10.61 -8.94
CA ARG A 177 -18.87 -9.91 -7.97
C ARG A 177 -18.30 -8.58 -7.48
N LEU A 178 -17.01 -8.31 -7.64
CA LEU A 178 -16.38 -7.08 -7.15
C LEU A 178 -16.98 -5.84 -7.84
N GLN A 179 -17.33 -4.83 -7.04
CA GLN A 179 -17.96 -3.59 -7.48
C GLN A 179 -17.10 -2.38 -7.07
N PRO A 180 -16.21 -1.88 -7.93
CA PRO A 180 -15.44 -0.67 -7.65
C PRO A 180 -16.35 0.57 -7.53
N SER A 181 -15.97 1.51 -6.67
CA SER A 181 -16.60 2.81 -6.47
C SER A 181 -15.98 3.89 -7.39
N GLY A 182 -16.69 5.01 -7.58
CA GLY A 182 -16.16 6.17 -8.29
C GLY A 182 -15.27 7.09 -7.45
N SER A 183 -15.20 6.86 -6.13
CA SER A 183 -14.36 7.64 -5.20
C SER A 183 -14.03 6.86 -3.94
N ILE A 184 -12.98 7.30 -3.25
CA ILE A 184 -12.50 6.71 -1.99
C ILE A 184 -12.15 7.81 -0.99
N GLU A 185 -12.29 7.52 0.30
CA GLU A 185 -11.86 8.41 1.37
C GLU A 185 -10.33 8.34 1.55
N ALA A 186 -9.67 9.49 1.54
CA ALA A 186 -8.25 9.59 1.84
C ALA A 186 -8.06 9.64 3.36
N ARG A 187 -7.37 8.63 3.91
CA ARG A 187 -6.99 8.57 5.31
C ARG A 187 -5.62 9.23 5.49
N HIS A 188 -5.60 10.37 6.16
CA HIS A 188 -4.38 11.14 6.39
C HIS A 188 -3.60 10.59 7.58
N THR A 189 -2.31 10.30 7.40
CA THR A 189 -1.45 9.90 8.51
C THR A 189 -0.95 11.09 9.27
N VAL A 190 -1.13 11.05 10.59
CA VAL A 190 -0.47 11.95 11.53
C VAL A 190 0.76 11.23 12.07
N GLY A 191 1.91 11.54 11.49
CA GLY A 191 3.22 10.99 11.84
C GLY A 191 3.61 11.33 13.29
N MET A 192 4.62 10.66 13.85
CA MET A 192 5.01 10.88 15.26
C MET A 192 5.59 12.26 15.55
N ILE A 193 6.15 12.93 14.53
CA ILE A 193 6.77 14.26 14.65
C ILE A 193 6.00 15.34 13.91
N ASP A 194 4.84 15.00 13.35
CA ASP A 194 4.06 15.95 12.56
C ASP A 194 3.51 17.04 13.48
N ALA A 195 3.56 18.28 13.01
CA ALA A 195 2.95 19.41 13.70
C ALA A 195 1.42 19.25 13.74
N ILE A 196 0.83 19.42 14.92
CA ILE A 196 -0.61 19.28 15.10
C ILE A 196 -1.27 20.64 14.85
N THR A 197 -0.68 21.69 15.41
CA THR A 197 -1.12 23.08 15.33
C THR A 197 0.00 23.99 14.85
N ALA A 198 -0.31 25.25 14.58
CA ALA A 198 0.68 26.26 14.24
C ALA A 198 1.76 26.47 15.33
N ALA A 199 1.46 26.15 16.59
CA ALA A 199 2.43 26.28 17.70
C ALA A 199 3.54 25.21 17.65
N ASP A 200 3.29 24.09 16.96
CA ASP A 200 4.25 23.00 16.80
C ASP A 200 5.19 23.21 15.60
N ALA A 201 4.85 24.15 14.70
CA ALA A 201 5.61 24.41 13.47
C ALA A 201 6.75 25.41 13.72
N HIS A 202 7.97 24.91 13.95
CA HIS A 202 9.15 25.74 14.23
C HIS A 202 9.88 26.23 12.97
N GLU A 203 10.01 25.38 11.95
CA GLU A 203 10.69 25.69 10.68
C GLU A 203 9.76 25.34 9.51
N ARG A 204 9.14 26.36 8.92
CA ARG A 204 8.20 26.16 7.81
C ARG A 204 8.92 25.98 6.48
N VAL A 205 8.43 25.06 5.66
CA VAL A 205 8.92 24.81 4.29
C VAL A 205 8.58 25.97 3.37
N ASN A 206 7.45 26.65 3.61
CA ASN A 206 6.97 27.79 2.82
C ASN A 206 6.75 27.48 1.32
N ASP A 207 6.38 26.24 1.00
CA ASP A 207 6.01 25.81 -0.37
C ASP A 207 4.52 26.03 -0.70
N GLY A 208 3.77 26.63 0.24
CA GLY A 208 2.34 26.90 0.13
C GLY A 208 1.43 25.70 0.47
N LEU A 209 2.00 24.56 0.85
CA LEU A 209 1.24 23.36 1.21
C LEU A 209 0.99 23.29 2.73
N PRO A 210 -0.07 22.58 3.17
CA PRO A 210 -0.31 22.34 4.59
C PRO A 210 0.87 21.67 5.29
N GLU A 211 1.22 22.14 6.48
CA GLU A 211 2.32 21.62 7.32
C GLU A 211 1.86 21.19 8.71
N THR A 212 0.60 21.47 9.06
CA THR A 212 -0.01 21.06 10.33
C THR A 212 -1.30 20.28 10.09
N LEU A 213 -1.73 19.49 11.06
CA LEU A 213 -3.02 18.79 11.00
C LEU A 213 -4.20 19.76 10.79
N GLU A 214 -4.18 20.94 11.44
CA GLU A 214 -5.18 21.99 11.24
C GLU A 214 -5.26 22.47 9.79
N GLU A 215 -4.11 22.73 9.17
CA GLU A 215 -4.02 23.15 7.78
C GLU A 215 -4.44 22.05 6.81
N VAL A 216 -4.09 20.79 7.09
CA VAL A 216 -4.49 19.62 6.30
C VAL A 216 -6.00 19.49 6.26
N ILE A 217 -6.64 19.62 7.43
CA ILE A 217 -8.09 19.58 7.56
C ILE A 217 -8.73 20.73 6.79
N ALA A 218 -8.21 21.95 6.95
CA ALA A 218 -8.74 23.13 6.28
C ALA A 218 -8.60 23.06 4.75
N ALA A 219 -7.46 22.58 4.25
CA ALA A 219 -7.15 22.55 2.83
C ALA A 219 -7.84 21.40 2.10
N TRP A 220 -7.85 20.20 2.69
CA TRP A 220 -8.28 18.98 1.99
C TRP A 220 -9.57 18.37 2.55
N GLY A 221 -10.01 18.74 3.75
CA GLY A 221 -11.29 18.29 4.32
C GLY A 221 -11.31 16.82 4.75
N HIS A 222 -10.16 16.27 5.17
CA HIS A 222 -10.04 14.89 5.64
C HIS A 222 -11.01 14.56 6.78
N ARG A 223 -11.54 13.33 6.75
CA ARG A 223 -12.38 12.74 7.81
C ARG A 223 -11.84 11.42 8.38
N TYR A 224 -10.88 10.82 7.67
CA TYR A 224 -10.22 9.59 8.08
C TYR A 224 -8.78 9.91 8.41
N PHE A 225 -8.31 9.38 9.54
CA PHE A 225 -6.95 9.61 10.03
C PHE A 225 -6.27 8.29 10.40
N LYS A 226 -4.95 8.25 10.29
CA LYS A 226 -4.10 7.17 10.83
C LYS A 226 -3.16 7.81 11.84
N LEU A 227 -3.27 7.41 13.10
CA LEU A 227 -2.55 8.03 14.20
C LEU A 227 -1.41 7.12 14.62
N LYS A 228 -0.18 7.58 14.45
CA LYS A 228 1.02 6.84 14.86
C LYS A 228 1.18 6.91 16.37
N VAL A 229 1.44 5.76 16.99
CA VAL A 229 1.80 5.64 18.42
C VAL A 229 3.14 4.94 18.56
N GLY A 230 3.96 5.40 19.50
CA GLY A 230 5.39 5.11 19.59
C GLY A 230 5.79 4.11 20.68
N GLY A 231 4.84 3.53 21.41
CA GLY A 231 5.15 2.57 22.48
C GLY A 231 5.56 3.22 23.80
N GLN A 232 5.34 4.53 23.95
CA GLN A 232 5.63 5.29 25.17
C GLN A 232 4.32 5.86 25.70
N ILE A 233 3.67 5.13 26.61
CA ILE A 233 2.27 5.32 27.00
C ILE A 233 1.93 6.78 27.29
N ASP A 234 2.68 7.45 28.18
CA ASP A 234 2.39 8.85 28.54
C ASP A 234 2.55 9.81 27.36
N ALA A 235 3.59 9.62 26.54
CA ALA A 235 3.83 10.45 25.36
C ALA A 235 2.77 10.21 24.27
N ASP A 236 2.37 8.95 24.08
CA ASP A 236 1.31 8.56 23.15
C ASP A 236 -0.03 9.19 23.56
N LEU A 237 -0.38 9.11 24.84
CA LEU A 237 -1.62 9.67 25.38
C LEU A 237 -1.64 11.19 25.28
N ALA A 238 -0.54 11.87 25.64
CA ALA A 238 -0.43 13.33 25.49
C ALA A 238 -0.56 13.77 24.02
N ARG A 239 0.09 13.06 23.10
CA ARG A 239 -0.04 13.35 21.66
C ARG A 239 -1.45 13.10 21.15
N LEU A 240 -2.09 12.01 21.55
CA LEU A 240 -3.47 11.71 21.18
C LEU A 240 -4.46 12.74 21.73
N GLU A 241 -4.23 13.31 22.92
CA GLU A 241 -5.05 14.40 23.48
C GLU A 241 -4.92 15.67 22.64
N ALA A 242 -3.70 16.03 22.23
CA ALA A 242 -3.47 17.18 21.35
C ALA A 242 -4.14 17.00 19.98
N ILE A 243 -4.06 15.80 19.40
CA ILE A 243 -4.75 15.47 18.14
C ILE A 243 -6.27 15.54 18.33
N ALA A 244 -6.81 14.92 19.39
CA ALA A 244 -8.24 14.95 19.69
C ALA A 244 -8.77 16.37 19.85
N ALA A 245 -8.01 17.27 20.50
CA ALA A 245 -8.38 18.67 20.65
C ALA A 245 -8.56 19.41 19.31
N VAL A 246 -7.91 18.95 18.24
CA VAL A 246 -8.12 19.44 16.87
C VAL A 246 -9.30 18.74 16.20
N LEU A 247 -9.31 17.39 16.21
CA LEU A 247 -10.32 16.60 15.51
C LEU A 247 -11.73 16.78 16.09
N ASP A 248 -11.86 16.97 17.39
CA ASP A 248 -13.15 17.13 18.07
C ASP A 248 -13.85 18.46 17.72
N ARG A 249 -13.12 19.42 17.14
CA ARG A 249 -13.72 20.65 16.59
C ARG A 249 -14.40 20.43 15.24
N LEU A 250 -14.18 19.28 14.60
CA LEU A 250 -14.86 18.95 13.36
C LEU A 250 -16.37 18.85 13.60
N PRO A 251 -17.19 19.55 12.80
CA PRO A 251 -18.65 19.55 12.95
C PRO A 251 -19.27 18.21 12.52
N HIS A 252 -18.48 17.29 11.97
CA HIS A 252 -18.92 16.02 11.40
C HIS A 252 -18.16 14.86 12.07
N PRO A 253 -18.67 13.62 11.98
CA PRO A 253 -17.92 12.46 12.43
C PRO A 253 -16.57 12.35 11.71
N TYR A 254 -15.56 11.94 12.47
CA TYR A 254 -14.26 11.53 11.95
C TYR A 254 -13.96 10.11 12.40
N PHE A 255 -13.03 9.45 11.71
CA PHE A 255 -12.63 8.08 11.97
C PHE A 255 -11.11 7.99 12.02
N ALA A 256 -10.60 7.09 12.85
CA ALA A 256 -9.16 6.91 13.03
C ALA A 256 -8.76 5.43 13.00
N SER A 257 -7.53 5.13 12.62
CA SER A 257 -6.83 3.91 13.06
C SER A 257 -5.67 4.30 13.97
N LEU A 258 -5.31 3.41 14.90
CA LEU A 258 -4.05 3.51 15.63
C LEU A 258 -3.03 2.61 14.95
N ASP A 259 -1.83 3.10 14.68
CA ASP A 259 -0.74 2.29 14.13
C ASP A 259 0.48 2.34 15.05
N GLY A 260 0.81 1.18 15.62
CA GLY A 260 1.96 1.04 16.51
C GLY A 260 3.28 0.73 15.82
N ASN A 261 3.30 0.43 14.51
CA ASN A 261 4.49 0.05 13.75
C ASN A 261 5.51 -0.81 14.52
N GLU A 262 5.03 -1.86 15.19
CA GLU A 262 5.84 -2.79 15.97
C GLU A 262 6.53 -2.21 17.22
N GLN A 263 6.09 -1.07 17.75
CA GLN A 263 6.75 -0.39 18.87
C GLN A 263 6.37 -0.96 20.25
N TYR A 264 5.26 -1.68 20.40
CA TYR A 264 4.92 -2.30 21.69
C TYR A 264 5.59 -3.68 21.82
N SER A 265 6.18 -3.93 22.98
CA SER A 265 6.86 -5.19 23.28
C SER A 265 5.92 -6.40 23.25
N ASP A 266 4.68 -6.22 23.72
CA ASP A 266 3.68 -7.28 23.84
C ASP A 266 2.25 -6.71 23.87
N ALA A 267 1.26 -7.61 23.98
CA ALA A 267 -0.15 -7.26 24.04
C ALA A 267 -0.55 -6.51 25.33
N ALA A 268 0.22 -6.63 26.42
CA ALA A 268 -0.06 -5.96 27.67
C ALA A 268 0.21 -4.45 27.55
N GLY A 269 1.31 -4.06 26.90
CA GLY A 269 1.59 -2.65 26.60
C GLY A 269 0.49 -2.00 25.74
N VAL A 270 -0.06 -2.74 24.78
CA VAL A 270 -1.21 -2.26 23.97
C VAL A 270 -2.46 -2.11 24.83
N ALA A 271 -2.72 -3.04 25.74
CA ALA A 271 -3.84 -2.98 26.66
C ALA A 271 -3.72 -1.79 27.62
N GLU A 272 -2.51 -1.45 28.07
CA GLU A 272 -2.23 -0.28 28.89
C GLU A 272 -2.56 1.03 28.16
N LEU A 273 -2.14 1.17 26.89
CA LEU A 273 -2.53 2.32 26.05
C LEU A 273 -4.06 2.42 25.94
N VAL A 274 -4.73 1.31 25.65
CA VAL A 274 -6.20 1.26 25.52
C VAL A 274 -6.89 1.64 26.84
N ALA A 275 -6.39 1.16 27.98
CA ALA A 275 -6.91 1.55 29.28
C ALA A 275 -6.73 3.06 29.51
N GLY A 276 -5.56 3.60 29.19
CA GLY A 276 -5.27 5.03 29.27
C GLY A 276 -6.18 5.89 28.39
N LEU A 277 -6.47 5.43 27.17
CA LEU A 277 -7.42 6.07 26.24
C LEU A 277 -8.83 6.12 26.83
N ARG A 278 -9.31 4.99 27.36
CA ARG A 278 -10.68 4.90 27.92
C ARG A 278 -10.86 5.65 29.22
N ALA A 279 -9.79 5.82 30.00
CA ALA A 279 -9.82 6.52 31.28
C ALA A 279 -9.88 8.05 31.14
N ARG A 280 -9.55 8.60 29.97
CA ARG A 280 -9.46 10.05 29.73
C ARG A 280 -10.71 10.57 29.01
N PRO A 281 -11.54 11.42 29.67
CA PRO A 281 -12.72 12.00 29.02
C PRO A 281 -12.40 12.78 27.74
N ALA A 282 -11.26 13.46 27.70
CA ALA A 282 -10.79 14.21 26.52
C ALA A 282 -10.55 13.32 25.29
N LEU A 283 -10.39 12.00 25.47
CA LEU A 283 -10.16 11.03 24.40
C LEU A 283 -11.40 10.19 24.08
N ALA A 284 -12.54 10.44 24.74
CA ALA A 284 -13.73 9.61 24.61
C ALA A 284 -14.26 9.56 23.17
N ARG A 285 -14.34 10.72 22.49
CA ARG A 285 -14.76 10.80 21.09
C ARG A 285 -13.76 10.12 20.17
N LEU A 286 -12.46 10.39 20.36
CA LEU A 286 -11.41 9.73 19.58
C LEU A 286 -11.48 8.21 19.71
N TRP A 287 -11.63 7.68 20.92
CA TRP A 287 -11.75 6.24 21.16
C TRP A 287 -12.97 5.62 20.45
N GLN A 288 -14.11 6.32 20.45
CA GLN A 288 -15.29 5.89 19.70
C GLN A 288 -15.02 5.87 18.20
N SER A 289 -14.30 6.87 17.69
CA SER A 289 -13.91 7.03 16.28
C SER A 289 -12.82 6.05 15.79
N ILE A 290 -12.08 5.39 16.68
CA ILE A 290 -11.07 4.39 16.27
C ILE A 290 -11.76 3.16 15.68
N LEU A 291 -11.39 2.82 14.44
CA LEU A 291 -11.89 1.66 13.68
C LEU A 291 -11.14 0.38 14.03
N PHE A 292 -9.81 0.44 14.11
CA PHE A 292 -8.95 -0.70 14.36
C PHE A 292 -7.57 -0.26 14.88
N ILE A 293 -6.82 -1.23 15.40
CA ILE A 293 -5.42 -1.09 15.81
C ILE A 293 -4.54 -1.88 14.82
N GLU A 294 -3.55 -1.23 14.24
CA GLU A 294 -2.64 -1.78 13.22
C GLU A 294 -1.28 -2.12 13.83
N GLN A 295 -0.82 -3.35 13.52
CA GLN A 295 0.50 -3.89 13.86
C GLN A 295 1.09 -3.33 15.18
N PRO A 296 0.42 -3.55 16.31
CA PRO A 296 0.86 -2.89 17.54
C PRO A 296 2.14 -3.54 18.09
N ILE A 297 2.31 -4.85 17.89
CA ILE A 297 3.43 -5.63 18.42
C ILE A 297 4.45 -6.04 17.36
N ALA A 298 5.67 -6.30 17.79
CA ALA A 298 6.79 -6.72 16.94
C ALA A 298 6.45 -7.90 16.03
N ARG A 299 6.84 -7.83 14.75
CA ARG A 299 6.43 -8.82 13.74
C ARG A 299 6.88 -10.25 14.05
N LYS A 300 8.00 -10.37 14.76
CA LYS A 300 8.56 -11.65 15.24
C LYS A 300 7.66 -12.32 16.28
N LEU A 301 6.91 -11.53 17.05
CA LEU A 301 6.02 -11.99 18.11
C LEU A 301 4.55 -12.01 17.68
N ALA A 302 4.19 -11.22 16.66
CA ALA A 302 2.80 -11.05 16.23
C ALA A 302 2.07 -12.35 15.89
N LEU A 303 2.77 -13.34 15.34
CA LEU A 303 2.20 -14.66 15.00
C LEU A 303 2.32 -15.69 16.13
N GLN A 304 2.95 -15.33 17.25
CA GLN A 304 3.13 -16.16 18.44
C GLN A 304 2.20 -15.73 19.57
N ALA A 305 2.03 -14.42 19.76
CA ALA A 305 1.17 -13.84 20.77
C ALA A 305 -0.31 -14.07 20.45
N ASP A 306 -1.09 -14.46 21.45
CA ASP A 306 -2.54 -14.60 21.34
C ASP A 306 -3.22 -13.32 21.85
N LEU A 307 -3.87 -12.57 20.94
CA LEU A 307 -4.54 -11.32 21.28
C LEU A 307 -5.94 -11.52 21.88
N ARG A 308 -6.49 -12.74 21.85
CA ARG A 308 -7.85 -13.01 22.37
C ARG A 308 -7.98 -12.69 23.86
N GLY A 309 -6.88 -12.77 24.62
CA GLY A 309 -6.84 -12.44 26.04
C GLY A 309 -6.74 -10.95 26.36
N ALA A 310 -6.35 -10.09 25.42
CA ALA A 310 -5.98 -8.69 25.70
C ALA A 310 -7.16 -7.70 25.79
N GLN A 311 -8.40 -8.14 25.53
CA GLN A 311 -9.65 -7.34 25.59
C GLN A 311 -9.54 -5.89 25.07
N LEU A 312 -8.82 -5.70 23.95
CA LEU A 312 -8.51 -4.37 23.39
C LEU A 312 -9.77 -3.59 22.96
N GLY A 313 -10.89 -4.29 22.72
CA GLY A 313 -12.21 -3.72 22.38
C GLY A 313 -12.27 -3.02 21.02
N LYS A 314 -11.23 -3.16 20.20
CA LYS A 314 -11.19 -2.82 18.79
C LYS A 314 -10.54 -3.97 18.03
N PRO A 315 -10.91 -4.22 16.78
CA PRO A 315 -10.22 -5.22 15.97
C PRO A 315 -8.76 -4.86 15.77
N VAL A 316 -7.90 -5.88 15.69
CA VAL A 316 -6.47 -5.72 15.41
C VAL A 316 -6.15 -6.30 14.05
N ILE A 317 -5.32 -5.60 13.28
CA ILE A 317 -4.84 -6.04 11.97
C ILE A 317 -3.33 -6.25 11.96
N ILE A 318 -2.85 -7.16 11.11
CA ILE A 318 -1.43 -7.27 10.76
C ILE A 318 -1.09 -6.37 9.56
N ASP A 319 0.09 -5.77 9.57
CA ASP A 319 0.70 -5.09 8.42
C ASP A 319 2.08 -5.68 8.14
N GLU A 320 3.13 -5.25 8.84
CA GLU A 320 4.50 -5.67 8.58
C GLU A 320 4.78 -7.15 8.86
N SER A 321 3.93 -7.81 9.65
CA SER A 321 3.98 -9.26 9.80
C SER A 321 3.58 -10.02 8.54
N ASP A 322 2.80 -9.41 7.65
CA ASP A 322 2.22 -10.07 6.48
C ASP A 322 3.26 -10.26 5.35
N GLY A 323 4.28 -11.08 5.60
CA GLY A 323 5.35 -11.39 4.64
C GLY A 323 5.03 -12.53 3.68
N GLU A 324 4.30 -13.55 4.11
CA GLU A 324 4.02 -14.75 3.30
C GLU A 324 2.55 -14.83 2.88
N LEU A 325 2.25 -15.59 1.83
CA LEU A 325 0.85 -15.80 1.41
C LEU A 325 -0.02 -16.42 2.50
N GLY A 326 0.55 -17.27 3.36
CA GLY A 326 -0.17 -17.94 4.46
C GLY A 326 -0.31 -17.11 5.74
N THR A 327 0.33 -15.94 5.84
CA THR A 327 0.46 -15.23 7.13
C THR A 327 -0.89 -14.80 7.72
N PHE A 328 -1.83 -14.32 6.90
CA PHE A 328 -3.13 -13.92 7.41
C PHE A 328 -3.94 -15.09 8.01
N VAL A 329 -3.76 -16.31 7.49
CA VAL A 329 -4.37 -17.52 8.06
C VAL A 329 -3.84 -17.77 9.48
N GLN A 330 -2.52 -17.68 9.67
CA GLN A 330 -1.88 -17.83 10.98
C GLN A 330 -2.27 -16.72 11.95
N ALA A 331 -2.31 -15.46 11.48
CA ALA A 331 -2.72 -14.33 12.32
C ALA A 331 -4.17 -14.45 12.80
N ARG A 332 -5.07 -14.95 11.94
CA ARG A 332 -6.46 -15.24 12.35
C ARG A 332 -6.53 -16.20 13.54
N GLU A 333 -5.68 -17.24 13.57
CA GLU A 333 -5.61 -18.19 14.70
C GLU A 333 -5.14 -17.55 16.00
N ARG A 334 -4.45 -16.40 15.91
CA ARG A 334 -3.98 -15.58 17.03
C ARG A 334 -4.93 -14.46 17.44
N GLY A 335 -6.11 -14.39 16.84
CA GLY A 335 -7.16 -13.41 17.20
C GLY A 335 -7.14 -12.12 16.38
N TYR A 336 -6.31 -12.00 15.35
CA TYR A 336 -6.38 -10.85 14.43
C TYR A 336 -7.65 -10.92 13.57
N ALA A 337 -8.26 -9.76 13.37
CA ALA A 337 -9.49 -9.61 12.58
C ALA A 337 -9.20 -9.12 11.15
N GLY A 338 -8.00 -8.62 10.86
CA GLY A 338 -7.72 -8.14 9.51
C GLY A 338 -6.24 -8.11 9.13
N VAL A 339 -6.02 -7.70 7.89
CA VAL A 339 -4.71 -7.58 7.25
C VAL A 339 -4.68 -6.35 6.35
N SER A 340 -3.52 -5.73 6.19
CA SER A 340 -3.37 -4.62 5.23
C SER A 340 -3.21 -5.10 3.78
N SER A 341 -3.80 -4.35 2.86
CA SER A 341 -3.47 -4.33 1.43
C SER A 341 -2.39 -3.29 1.20
N LYS A 342 -1.28 -3.69 0.57
CA LYS A 342 -0.23 -2.79 0.06
C LYS A 342 0.27 -3.32 -1.28
N THR A 343 0.39 -2.46 -2.29
CA THR A 343 0.91 -2.87 -3.61
C THR A 343 2.32 -3.44 -3.55
N CYS A 344 3.15 -2.96 -2.61
CA CYS A 344 4.51 -3.44 -2.40
C CYS A 344 4.60 -4.89 -1.87
N LYS A 345 3.49 -5.46 -1.36
CA LYS A 345 3.40 -6.87 -0.93
C LYS A 345 2.85 -7.80 -2.02
N GLY A 346 2.35 -7.23 -3.11
CA GLY A 346 1.76 -7.95 -4.24
C GLY A 346 0.24 -7.87 -4.29
N PHE A 347 -0.29 -7.54 -5.47
CA PHE A 347 -1.74 -7.41 -5.66
C PHE A 347 -2.45 -8.77 -5.65
N TYR A 348 -1.82 -9.85 -6.15
CA TYR A 348 -2.38 -11.21 -6.06
C TYR A 348 -2.62 -11.63 -4.61
N LYS A 349 -1.68 -11.30 -3.71
CA LYS A 349 -1.83 -11.53 -2.26
C LYS A 349 -3.00 -10.75 -1.68
N SER A 350 -3.18 -9.50 -2.11
CA SER A 350 -4.30 -8.66 -1.68
C SER A 350 -5.66 -9.27 -2.11
N VAL A 351 -5.75 -9.74 -3.37
CA VAL A 351 -6.95 -10.43 -3.88
C VAL A 351 -7.20 -11.76 -3.16
N LEU A 352 -6.15 -12.53 -2.84
CA LEU A 352 -6.26 -13.76 -2.04
C LEU A 352 -6.81 -13.48 -0.64
N ASN A 353 -6.30 -12.44 0.03
CA ASN A 353 -6.78 -12.04 1.35
C ASN A 353 -8.23 -11.54 1.32
N ALA A 354 -8.64 -10.87 0.24
CA ALA A 354 -10.04 -10.46 0.07
C ALA A 354 -10.97 -11.67 -0.10
N ALA A 355 -10.57 -12.67 -0.88
CA ALA A 355 -11.30 -13.93 -1.03
C ALA A 355 -11.42 -14.69 0.30
N ARG A 356 -10.35 -14.67 1.13
CA ARG A 356 -10.37 -15.22 2.49
C ARG A 356 -11.37 -14.50 3.39
N CYS A 357 -11.33 -13.17 3.44
CA CYS A 357 -12.29 -12.38 4.24
C CYS A 357 -13.73 -12.70 3.83
N ALA A 358 -14.02 -12.72 2.52
CA ALA A 358 -15.35 -13.04 2.01
C ALA A 358 -15.82 -14.44 2.45
N ARG A 359 -14.96 -15.47 2.29
CA ARG A 359 -15.29 -16.84 2.71
C ARG A 359 -15.50 -16.95 4.22
N TRP A 360 -14.59 -16.40 5.02
CA TRP A 360 -14.65 -16.51 6.47
C TRP A 360 -15.84 -15.75 7.07
N ASN A 361 -16.22 -14.61 6.49
CA ASN A 361 -17.42 -13.88 6.90
C ASN A 361 -18.69 -14.62 6.51
N ALA A 362 -18.73 -15.25 5.34
CA ALA A 362 -19.85 -16.10 4.94
C ALA A 362 -20.01 -17.32 5.86
N GLU A 363 -18.91 -17.97 6.23
CA GLU A 363 -18.88 -19.07 7.20
C GLU A 363 -19.33 -18.64 8.60
N ALA A 364 -18.92 -17.44 9.04
CA ALA A 364 -19.29 -16.89 10.34
C ALA A 364 -20.71 -16.30 10.39
N GLY A 365 -21.29 -15.94 9.23
CA GLY A 365 -22.58 -15.25 9.14
C GLY A 365 -22.54 -13.76 9.53
N GLU A 366 -21.35 -13.18 9.74
CA GLU A 366 -21.16 -11.78 10.16
C GLU A 366 -19.87 -11.18 9.56
N PRO A 367 -19.81 -9.84 9.34
CA PRO A 367 -18.64 -9.15 8.79
C PRO A 367 -17.56 -8.95 9.88
N ARG A 368 -16.83 -10.02 10.19
CA ARG A 368 -15.78 -10.03 11.23
C ARG A 368 -14.38 -9.75 10.67
N TYR A 369 -14.07 -10.34 9.52
CA TYR A 369 -12.76 -10.29 8.89
C TYR A 369 -12.72 -9.25 7.79
N PHE A 370 -11.68 -8.42 7.79
CA PHE A 370 -11.60 -7.30 6.84
C PHE A 370 -10.17 -7.02 6.39
N MET A 371 -10.07 -6.20 5.34
CA MET A 371 -8.82 -5.64 4.89
C MET A 371 -8.84 -4.13 5.10
N SER A 372 -7.71 -3.58 5.55
CA SER A 372 -7.45 -2.14 5.48
C SER A 372 -6.51 -1.85 4.32
N ALA A 373 -6.57 -0.67 3.73
CA ALA A 373 -5.66 -0.27 2.67
C ALA A 373 -4.63 0.72 3.21
N GLU A 374 -3.37 0.32 3.18
CA GLU A 374 -2.26 1.09 3.72
C GLU A 374 -1.34 1.49 2.58
N ASP A 375 -0.52 2.51 2.81
CA ASP A 375 0.44 2.95 1.81
C ASP A 375 1.87 2.91 2.32
N LEU A 376 2.80 3.03 1.37
CA LEU A 376 4.22 3.15 1.66
C LEU A 376 4.72 4.49 1.09
N THR A 377 3.97 5.56 1.33
CA THR A 377 4.21 6.87 0.71
C THR A 377 4.20 6.80 -0.81
N THR A 378 3.19 6.16 -1.40
CA THR A 378 3.09 6.02 -2.87
C THR A 378 3.11 7.39 -3.55
N GLN A 379 3.85 7.51 -4.64
CA GLN A 379 4.06 8.77 -5.35
C GLN A 379 3.02 8.99 -6.45
N ALA A 380 2.72 10.27 -6.73
CA ALA A 380 1.93 10.66 -7.90
C ALA A 380 2.56 10.07 -9.18
N GLY A 381 1.68 9.59 -10.08
CA GLY A 381 2.03 8.76 -11.23
C GLY A 381 1.54 7.32 -11.05
N LEU A 382 2.28 6.35 -11.62
CA LEU A 382 1.88 4.93 -11.65
C LEU A 382 1.57 4.34 -10.27
N SER A 383 2.36 4.69 -9.24
CA SER A 383 2.27 4.07 -7.91
C SER A 383 0.92 4.34 -7.24
N VAL A 384 0.52 5.62 -7.13
CA VAL A 384 -0.79 6.00 -6.57
C VAL A 384 -1.95 5.44 -7.40
N GLN A 385 -1.85 5.48 -8.74
CA GLN A 385 -2.93 5.01 -9.61
C GLN A 385 -3.19 3.50 -9.47
N GLN A 386 -2.13 2.70 -9.47
CA GLN A 386 -2.22 1.24 -9.34
C GLN A 386 -2.71 0.83 -7.95
N ASP A 387 -2.25 1.53 -6.90
CA ASP A 387 -2.73 1.32 -5.54
C ASP A 387 -4.23 1.63 -5.43
N LEU A 388 -4.64 2.83 -5.83
CA LEU A 388 -6.04 3.25 -5.75
C LEU A 388 -6.96 2.33 -6.56
N ALA A 389 -6.52 1.87 -7.73
CA ALA A 389 -7.29 0.93 -8.55
C ALA A 389 -7.45 -0.43 -7.87
N LEU A 390 -6.39 -0.96 -7.25
CA LEU A 390 -6.46 -2.20 -6.47
C LEU A 390 -7.41 -2.05 -5.28
N VAL A 391 -7.19 -1.03 -4.46
CA VAL A 391 -7.97 -0.78 -3.23
C VAL A 391 -9.45 -0.61 -3.55
N ASN A 392 -9.76 0.17 -4.59
CA ASN A 392 -11.12 0.40 -5.04
C ASN A 392 -11.77 -0.88 -5.57
N LEU A 393 -11.05 -1.70 -6.34
CA LEU A 393 -11.55 -3.00 -6.81
C LEU A 393 -11.90 -3.92 -5.63
N LEU A 394 -11.11 -3.90 -4.56
CA LEU A 394 -11.34 -4.71 -3.34
C LEU A 394 -12.48 -4.16 -2.47
N GLY A 395 -13.10 -3.03 -2.83
CA GLY A 395 -14.22 -2.45 -2.09
C GLY A 395 -13.82 -1.82 -0.75
N ILE A 396 -12.54 -1.51 -0.55
CA ILE A 396 -12.07 -0.85 0.67
C ILE A 396 -12.40 0.65 0.56
N ALA A 397 -13.15 1.18 1.53
CA ALA A 397 -13.75 2.51 1.43
C ALA A 397 -12.82 3.68 1.78
N HIS A 398 -11.69 3.41 2.45
CA HIS A 398 -10.69 4.41 2.82
C HIS A 398 -9.27 3.85 2.71
N VAL A 399 -8.31 4.71 2.40
CA VAL A 399 -6.91 4.31 2.18
C VAL A 399 -5.94 5.30 2.80
N GLU A 400 -4.92 4.80 3.50
CA GLU A 400 -3.80 5.64 3.96
C GLU A 400 -3.18 6.37 2.78
N ARG A 401 -2.95 7.69 2.87
CA ARG A 401 -2.24 8.44 1.84
C ARG A 401 -1.21 9.34 2.50
N ASN A 402 0.07 9.09 2.24
CA ASN A 402 1.20 9.81 2.83
C ASN A 402 1.90 10.68 1.78
N GLY A 403 2.02 10.19 0.54
CA GLY A 403 2.80 10.85 -0.53
C GLY A 403 2.34 12.28 -0.84
N HIS A 404 1.03 12.55 -0.80
CA HIS A 404 0.47 13.88 -1.06
C HIS A 404 0.90 14.94 -0.04
N TYR A 405 1.23 14.52 1.19
CA TYR A 405 1.59 15.41 2.29
C TYR A 405 3.11 15.54 2.43
N TYR A 406 3.84 14.42 2.39
CA TYR A 406 5.30 14.43 2.59
C TYR A 406 6.09 14.71 1.31
N VAL A 407 5.49 14.63 0.12
CA VAL A 407 6.18 14.91 -1.16
C VAL A 407 5.41 15.97 -1.95
N ASN A 408 6.13 16.87 -2.61
CA ASN A 408 5.56 17.95 -3.41
C ASN A 408 5.06 17.46 -4.80
N GLY A 409 4.11 16.53 -4.81
CA GLY A 409 3.51 15.99 -6.03
C GLY A 409 4.55 15.49 -7.03
N MET A 410 4.43 15.95 -8.27
CA MET A 410 5.33 15.63 -9.38
C MET A 410 6.40 16.71 -9.62
N ALA A 411 6.67 17.61 -8.66
CA ALA A 411 7.54 18.77 -8.86
C ALA A 411 8.95 18.41 -9.36
N ALA A 412 9.49 17.26 -8.95
CA ALA A 412 10.82 16.80 -9.36
C ALA A 412 10.84 16.10 -10.75
N GLN A 413 9.68 15.95 -11.40
CA GLN A 413 9.51 15.18 -12.63
C GLN A 413 9.49 16.12 -13.84
N PRO A 414 9.90 15.66 -15.04
CA PRO A 414 9.86 16.48 -16.26
C PRO A 414 8.47 17.07 -16.51
N GLN A 415 8.40 18.33 -16.96
CA GLN A 415 7.13 19.03 -17.18
C GLN A 415 6.20 18.25 -18.13
N ALA A 416 6.75 17.65 -19.19
CA ALA A 416 5.98 16.84 -20.12
C ALA A 416 5.36 15.59 -19.47
N GLU A 417 6.06 14.95 -18.52
CA GLU A 417 5.51 13.84 -17.72
C GLU A 417 4.35 14.33 -16.86
N GLN A 418 4.52 15.47 -16.17
CA GLN A 418 3.46 16.08 -15.36
C GLN A 418 2.20 16.38 -16.19
N ASP A 419 2.37 17.02 -17.35
CA ASP A 419 1.28 17.40 -18.25
C ASP A 419 0.55 16.16 -18.78
N ALA A 420 1.29 15.10 -19.14
CA ALA A 420 0.70 13.85 -19.64
C ALA A 420 -0.15 13.15 -18.58
N PHE A 421 0.32 13.04 -17.33
CA PHE A 421 -0.46 12.44 -16.24
C PHE A 421 -1.69 13.28 -15.88
N LEU A 422 -1.58 14.61 -15.85
CA LEU A 422 -2.72 15.49 -15.60
C LEU A 422 -3.78 15.38 -16.72
N ALA A 423 -3.35 15.36 -17.98
CA ALA A 423 -4.24 15.23 -19.12
C ALA A 423 -4.95 13.87 -19.15
N ALA A 424 -4.25 12.79 -18.79
CA ALA A 424 -4.82 11.45 -18.73
C ALA A 424 -5.78 11.25 -17.54
N HIS A 425 -5.58 11.98 -16.43
CA HIS A 425 -6.34 11.79 -15.19
C HIS A 425 -6.77 13.12 -14.54
N PRO A 426 -7.65 13.91 -15.21
CA PRO A 426 -8.00 15.26 -14.78
C PRO A 426 -8.91 15.32 -13.53
N ASP A 427 -9.52 14.20 -13.13
CA ASP A 427 -10.27 14.09 -11.88
C ASP A 427 -9.37 13.70 -10.69
N LEU A 428 -8.30 12.95 -10.94
CA LEU A 428 -7.35 12.45 -9.94
C LEU A 428 -6.28 13.49 -9.61
N TYR A 429 -5.85 14.27 -10.60
CA TYR A 429 -4.75 15.23 -10.44
C TYR A 429 -5.22 16.66 -10.65
N GLU A 430 -4.48 17.58 -10.05
CA GLU A 430 -4.60 19.02 -10.27
C GLU A 430 -3.21 19.65 -10.41
N ARG A 431 -3.16 20.84 -11.02
CA ARG A 431 -1.97 21.70 -10.97
C ARG A 431 -2.17 22.75 -9.88
N SER A 432 -1.33 22.73 -8.87
CA SER A 432 -1.33 23.73 -7.79
C SER A 432 0.08 23.89 -7.23
N HIS A 433 0.42 25.10 -6.78
CA HIS A 433 1.74 25.44 -6.22
C HIS A 433 2.91 24.96 -7.10
N GLY A 434 2.81 25.19 -8.42
CA GLY A 434 3.89 24.91 -9.39
C GLY A 434 4.04 23.45 -9.85
N ALA A 435 3.25 22.51 -9.34
CA ALA A 435 3.38 21.09 -9.70
C ALA A 435 2.02 20.40 -9.93
N VAL A 436 2.05 19.29 -10.68
CA VAL A 436 0.92 18.35 -10.73
C VAL A 436 0.94 17.48 -9.47
N ARG A 437 -0.22 17.32 -8.81
CA ARG A 437 -0.33 16.55 -7.56
C ARG A 437 -1.68 15.86 -7.44
N LEU A 438 -1.74 14.87 -6.56
CA LEU A 438 -2.98 14.18 -6.20
C LEU A 438 -4.00 15.19 -5.67
N ARG A 439 -5.19 15.19 -6.26
CA ARG A 439 -6.29 16.04 -5.86
C ARG A 439 -7.10 15.34 -4.77
N ILE A 440 -7.20 15.97 -3.61
CA ILE A 440 -8.07 15.56 -2.51
C ILE A 440 -9.03 16.71 -2.25
N ALA A 441 -10.33 16.43 -2.37
CA ALA A 441 -11.38 17.42 -2.15
C ALA A 441 -12.42 16.87 -1.18
N GLY A 442 -12.66 17.57 -0.07
CA GLY A 442 -13.58 17.12 0.97
C GLY A 442 -13.22 15.72 1.50
N GLY A 443 -11.93 15.45 1.66
CA GLY A 443 -11.36 14.20 2.17
C GLY A 443 -11.43 13.03 1.20
N ARG A 444 -11.86 13.25 -0.06
CA ARG A 444 -12.09 12.19 -1.04
C ARG A 444 -11.20 12.36 -2.26
N ILE A 445 -10.87 11.23 -2.87
CA ILE A 445 -10.17 11.12 -4.14
C ILE A 445 -11.16 10.59 -5.18
N ALA A 446 -11.27 11.27 -6.32
CA ALA A 446 -12.05 10.81 -7.46
C ALA A 446 -11.26 9.75 -8.24
N LEU A 447 -11.92 8.67 -8.65
CA LEU A 447 -11.30 7.50 -9.27
C LEU A 447 -11.84 7.20 -10.67
N GLY A 448 -12.62 8.11 -11.26
CA GLY A 448 -13.32 7.89 -12.52
C GLY A 448 -12.34 7.64 -13.68
N SER A 449 -11.28 8.44 -13.78
CA SER A 449 -10.27 8.27 -14.84
C SER A 449 -9.43 7.00 -14.73
N LEU A 450 -9.45 6.31 -13.58
CA LEU A 450 -8.72 5.05 -13.39
C LEU A 450 -9.33 3.89 -14.18
N GLN A 451 -10.55 4.05 -14.71
CA GLN A 451 -11.21 3.07 -15.60
C GLN A 451 -10.72 3.17 -17.06
N CYS A 452 -9.43 3.47 -17.25
CA CYS A 452 -8.77 3.51 -18.54
C CYS A 452 -8.10 2.17 -18.88
N THR A 453 -7.69 1.99 -20.14
CA THR A 453 -6.89 0.84 -20.58
C THR A 453 -5.58 0.73 -19.78
N GLY A 454 -5.21 -0.50 -19.43
CA GLY A 454 -4.03 -0.78 -18.61
C GLY A 454 -4.35 -0.90 -17.12
N PHE A 455 -3.31 -0.95 -16.31
CA PHE A 455 -3.39 -0.90 -14.86
C PHE A 455 -3.52 0.55 -14.39
N ALA A 456 -4.68 1.15 -14.70
CA ALA A 456 -5.15 2.43 -14.19
C ALA A 456 -4.30 3.67 -14.55
N SER A 457 -3.44 3.56 -15.57
CA SER A 457 -2.66 4.69 -16.08
C SER A 457 -2.83 4.91 -17.58
N GLY A 458 -3.29 6.10 -17.96
CA GLY A 458 -3.37 6.58 -19.34
C GLY A 458 -2.08 7.24 -19.83
N ALA A 459 -1.09 7.44 -18.96
CA ALA A 459 0.21 8.03 -19.28
C ALA A 459 1.37 7.12 -18.80
N MET A 460 2.58 7.41 -19.27
CA MET A 460 3.80 6.71 -18.82
C MET A 460 4.82 7.72 -18.29
N PRO A 461 5.62 7.33 -17.29
CA PRO A 461 6.78 8.11 -16.87
C PRO A 461 7.80 8.26 -18.01
N ASP A 462 8.61 9.32 -17.94
CA ASP A 462 9.78 9.46 -18.79
C ASP A 462 10.93 8.60 -18.26
N PHE A 463 11.01 7.36 -18.74
CA PHE A 463 12.07 6.43 -18.36
C PHE A 463 13.47 6.89 -18.78
N ALA A 464 13.61 7.79 -19.76
CA ALA A 464 14.91 8.34 -20.14
C ALA A 464 15.45 9.33 -19.11
N ALA A 465 14.59 9.89 -18.26
CA ALA A 465 14.96 10.76 -17.15
C ALA A 465 15.33 9.98 -15.86
N MET A 466 15.41 8.63 -15.92
CA MET A 466 15.65 7.76 -14.77
C MET A 466 16.96 7.01 -14.87
N THR A 467 17.48 6.57 -13.73
CA THR A 467 18.65 5.68 -13.67
C THR A 467 18.20 4.24 -13.93
N ARG A 468 18.81 3.56 -14.90
CA ARG A 468 18.57 2.14 -15.13
C ARG A 468 19.26 1.32 -14.06
N LEU A 469 18.53 0.38 -13.44
CA LEU A 469 19.09 -0.61 -12.53
C LEU A 469 19.69 -1.75 -13.37
N ALA A 470 21.02 -1.84 -13.37
CA ALA A 470 21.77 -2.92 -14.02
C ALA A 470 21.35 -4.29 -13.47
#